data_AF-A0A1G2VWB2-F1
#
_entry.id   AF-A0A1G2VWB2-F1
#
_cell.length_a   1.000
_cell.length_b   1.000
_cell.length_c   1.000
_cell.angle_alpha   90.00
_cell.angle_beta   90.00
_cell.angle_gamma   90.00
#
_symmetry.space_group_name_H-M   'P 1'
#
loop_
_entity.id
_entity.type
_entity.pdbx_description
1 polymer ?
#
loop_
_entity_poly.entity_id
_entity_poly.type
_entity_poly.pdbx_seq_one_letter_code
_entity_poly.pdbx_strand_id
1 'polypeptide(L)'
;MTLSKRDAFFAILLVAVLAFLFAGAGKKLGTDVPETKDHLDFYQQLEQGGNRIELEQGCVSCHPVPSLPATHPRKEECMVCHPRK
;
A
#
# COMPACT_ATOMS: atom_id res chain seq x y z
N MET A 1 -23.37 -33.70 -4.02
CA MET A 1 -23.08 -32.71 -2.96
C MET A 1 -24.22 -31.69 -2.96
N THR A 2 -24.99 -31.60 -1.89
CA THR A 2 -26.11 -30.65 -1.78
C THR A 2 -25.58 -29.37 -1.17
N LEU A 3 -25.54 -28.28 -1.94
CA LEU A 3 -25.22 -26.95 -1.42
C LEU A 3 -26.25 -26.58 -0.35
N SER A 4 -25.79 -26.44 0.90
CA SER A 4 -26.62 -25.96 1.99
C SER A 4 -26.92 -24.47 1.79
N LYS A 5 -28.04 -24.00 2.35
CA LYS A 5 -28.35 -22.55 2.41
C LYS A 5 -27.23 -21.75 3.07
N ARG A 6 -26.49 -22.37 4.01
CA ARG A 6 -25.29 -21.77 4.60
C ARG A 6 -24.16 -21.60 3.58
N ASP A 7 -23.91 -22.61 2.76
CA ASP A 7 -22.86 -22.58 1.75
C ASP A 7 -23.15 -21.51 0.70
N ALA A 8 -24.42 -21.37 0.29
CA ALA A 8 -24.86 -20.32 -0.61
C ALA A 8 -24.65 -18.91 -0.01
N PHE A 9 -24.96 -18.73 1.28
CA PHE A 9 -24.73 -17.45 1.97
C PHE A 9 -23.24 -17.09 2.03
N PHE A 10 -22.36 -18.04 2.39
CA PHE A 10 -20.92 -17.80 2.41
C PHE A 10 -20.35 -17.51 1.03
N ALA A 11 -20.83 -18.20 -0.01
CA ALA A 11 -20.44 -17.93 -1.38
C ALA A 11 -20.79 -16.49 -1.81
N ILE A 12 -22.01 -16.03 -1.49
CA ILE A 12 -22.44 -14.65 -1.79
C ILE A 12 -21.57 -13.63 -1.04
N LEU A 13 -21.32 -13.86 0.26
CA LEU A 13 -20.49 -12.97 1.08
C LEU A 13 -19.06 -12.89 0.54
N LEU A 14 -18.47 -14.02 0.14
CA LEU A 14 -17.15 -14.08 -0.46
C LEU A 14 -17.10 -13.25 -1.75
N VAL A 15 -18.07 -13.44 -2.65
CA VAL A 15 -18.15 -12.68 -3.91
C VAL A 15 -18.30 -11.19 -3.64
N ALA A 16 -19.10 -10.79 -2.65
CA ALA A 16 -19.27 -9.40 -2.26
C ALA A 16 -17.98 -8.76 -1.74
N VAL A 17 -17.23 -9.46 -0.87
CA VAL A 17 -15.93 -8.99 -0.37
C VAL A 17 -14.92 -8.87 -1.50
N LEU A 18 -14.84 -9.88 -2.38
CA LEU A 18 -13.94 -9.85 -3.53
C LEU A 18 -14.28 -8.69 -4.48
N ALA A 19 -15.56 -8.49 -4.79
CA ALA A 19 -16.01 -7.37 -5.63
C ALA A 19 -15.63 -6.02 -5.02
N PHE A 20 -15.80 -5.86 -3.70
CA PHE A 20 -15.41 -4.65 -2.98
C PHE A 20 -13.89 -4.39 -3.05
N LEU A 21 -13.08 -5.42 -2.82
CA LEU A 21 -11.62 -5.31 -2.90
C LEU A 21 -11.16 -4.97 -4.33
N PHE A 22 -11.74 -5.61 -5.35
CA PHE A 22 -11.43 -5.32 -6.75
C PHE A 22 -11.79 -3.89 -7.15
N ALA A 23 -12.90 -3.34 -6.64
CA ALA A 23 -13.28 -1.95 -6.89
C ALA A 23 -12.30 -0.94 -6.29
N GLY A 24 -11.59 -1.31 -5.21
CA GLY A 24 -10.60 -0.47 -4.53
C GLY A 24 -9.16 -0.60 -5.07
N ALA A 25 -8.81 -1.75 -5.64
CA ALA A 25 -7.41 -2.13 -5.95
C ALA A 25 -6.66 -1.21 -6.92
N GLY A 26 -7.36 -0.42 -7.74
CA GLY A 26 -6.74 0.46 -8.74
C GLY A 26 -6.52 1.91 -8.29
N LYS A 27 -6.96 2.30 -7.09
CA LYS A 27 -6.84 3.70 -6.65
C LYS A 27 -5.44 3.98 -6.12
N LYS A 28 -4.75 4.93 -6.75
CA LYS A 28 -3.52 5.51 -6.20
C LYS A 28 -3.86 6.23 -4.88
N LEU A 29 -3.19 5.85 -3.81
CA LEU A 29 -3.37 6.44 -2.48
C LEU A 29 -2.59 7.75 -2.32
N GLY A 30 -1.45 7.85 -2.99
CA GLY A 30 -0.58 9.01 -3.03
C GLY A 30 0.06 9.20 -4.41
N THR A 31 0.87 10.25 -4.53
CA THR A 31 1.67 10.53 -5.73
C THR A 31 2.80 9.52 -5.88
N ASP A 32 3.21 9.25 -7.11
CA ASP A 32 4.34 8.34 -7.38
C ASP A 32 5.66 8.93 -6.85
N VAL A 33 6.54 8.07 -6.38
CA VAL A 33 7.89 8.45 -5.93
C VAL A 33 8.73 8.89 -7.14
N PRO A 34 9.52 9.99 -7.05
CA PRO A 34 10.37 10.43 -8.14
C PRO A 34 11.39 9.36 -8.58
N GLU A 35 11.60 9.21 -9.89
CA GLU A 35 12.59 8.28 -10.47
C GLU A 35 14.02 8.84 -10.41
N THR A 36 14.41 9.36 -9.26
CA THR A 36 15.78 9.84 -9.02
C THR A 36 16.58 8.78 -8.28
N LYS A 37 17.91 8.83 -8.41
CA LYS A 37 18.81 7.87 -7.76
C LYS A 37 18.52 7.75 -6.26
N ASP A 38 18.44 8.88 -5.57
CA ASP A 38 18.25 8.94 -4.11
C ASP A 38 16.93 8.28 -3.65
N HIS A 39 15.92 8.20 -4.51
CA HIS A 39 14.63 7.59 -4.18
C HIS A 39 14.52 6.14 -4.67
N LEU A 40 15.12 5.82 -5.81
CA LEU A 40 15.08 4.48 -6.39
C LEU A 40 15.93 3.47 -5.59
N ASP A 41 16.98 3.92 -4.91
CA ASP A 41 17.81 3.06 -4.07
C ASP A 41 17.00 2.36 -2.97
N PHE A 42 15.93 2.98 -2.45
CA PHE A 42 15.03 2.34 -1.46
C PHE A 42 14.21 1.21 -2.08
N TYR A 43 13.70 1.38 -3.31
CA TYR A 43 12.97 0.32 -4.00
C TYR A 43 13.87 -0.82 -4.43
N GLN A 44 15.11 -0.52 -4.85
CA GLN A 44 16.09 -1.57 -5.16
C GLN A 44 16.43 -2.40 -3.93
N GLN A 45 16.61 -1.77 -2.76
CA GLN A 45 16.81 -2.49 -1.50
C GLN A 45 15.60 -3.35 -1.13
N LEU A 46 14.38 -2.85 -1.34
CA LEU A 46 13.16 -3.61 -1.11
C LEU A 46 13.08 -4.84 -2.05
N GLU A 47 13.38 -4.67 -3.34
CA GLU A 47 13.42 -5.75 -4.34
C GLU A 47 14.49 -6.81 -4.02
N GLN A 48 15.57 -6.42 -3.33
CA GLN A 48 16.63 -7.31 -2.87
C GLN A 48 16.30 -8.03 -1.54
N GLY A 49 15.07 -7.90 -1.04
CA GLY A 49 14.62 -8.56 0.20
C GLY A 49 14.79 -7.71 1.46
N GLY A 50 15.04 -6.40 1.32
CA GLY A 50 15.05 -5.47 2.44
C GLY A 50 13.71 -5.36 3.14
N ASN A 51 13.72 -4.95 4.41
CA ASN A 51 12.51 -4.74 5.19
C ASN A 51 11.92 -3.36 4.87
N ARG A 52 10.70 -3.32 4.32
CA ARG A 52 10.01 -2.07 3.97
C ARG A 52 9.94 -1.07 5.14
N ILE A 53 9.61 -1.55 6.35
CA ILE A 53 9.43 -0.68 7.52
C ILE A 53 10.76 -0.01 7.88
N GLU A 54 11.87 -0.74 7.80
CA GLU A 54 13.21 -0.18 8.06
C GLU A 54 13.63 0.81 6.99
N LEU A 55 13.33 0.53 5.71
CA LEU A 55 13.63 1.44 4.60
C LEU A 55 12.81 2.73 4.67
N GLU A 56 11.54 2.64 5.09
CA GLU A 56 10.65 3.79 5.26
C GLU A 56 11.12 4.76 6.36
N GLN A 57 11.90 4.30 7.34
CA GLN A 57 12.55 5.21 8.31
C GLN A 57 13.55 6.16 7.63
N GLY A 58 14.19 5.71 6.55
CA GLY A 58 15.06 6.55 5.72
C GLY A 58 14.29 7.64 4.96
N CYS A 59 12.99 7.45 4.69
CA CYS A 59 12.18 8.51 4.09
C CYS A 59 12.05 9.70 5.05
N VAL A 60 11.93 9.44 6.35
CA VAL A 60 11.72 10.47 7.38
C VAL A 60 12.93 11.39 7.55
N SER A 61 14.15 10.94 7.18
CA SER A 61 15.35 11.78 7.29
C SER A 61 15.31 12.99 6.36
N CYS A 62 14.65 12.86 5.21
CA CYS A 62 14.49 13.93 4.23
C CYS A 62 13.06 14.49 4.18
N HIS A 63 12.06 13.68 4.54
CA HIS A 63 10.63 14.03 4.61
C HIS A 63 10.11 13.91 6.05
N PRO A 64 10.49 14.84 6.95
CA PRO A 64 10.09 14.75 8.34
C PRO A 64 8.56 14.90 8.46
N VAL A 65 7.91 14.08 9.29
CA VAL A 65 6.45 14.07 9.48
C VAL A 65 5.84 15.47 9.71
N PRO A 66 6.46 16.39 10.48
CA PRO A 66 5.96 17.76 10.65
C PRO A 66 5.89 18.61 9.38
N SER A 67 6.66 18.25 8.33
CA SER A 67 6.63 18.95 7.04
C SER A 67 5.53 18.47 6.11
N LEU A 68 4.86 17.37 6.43
CA LEU A 68 3.79 16.81 5.63
C LEU A 68 2.50 17.63 5.80
N PRO A 69 1.61 17.65 4.80
CA PRO A 69 0.31 18.32 4.92
C PRO A 69 -0.48 17.85 6.13
N ALA A 70 -1.27 18.72 6.75
CA ALA A 70 -2.09 18.38 7.93
C ALA A 70 -3.09 17.23 7.67
N THR A 71 -3.48 17.02 6.41
CA THR A 71 -4.36 15.93 5.96
C THR A 71 -3.60 14.62 5.67
N HIS A 72 -2.27 14.63 5.70
CA HIS A 72 -1.46 13.45 5.45
C HIS A 72 -1.60 12.43 6.59
N PRO A 73 -1.79 11.12 6.30
CA PRO A 73 -1.79 10.09 7.32
C PRO A 73 -0.49 10.12 8.16
N ARG A 74 -0.59 10.00 9.48
CA ARG A 74 0.56 10.17 10.40
C ARG A 74 1.50 8.96 10.50
N LYS A 75 1.31 7.90 9.71
CA LYS A 75 2.08 6.65 9.83
C LYS A 75 3.05 6.46 8.65
N GLU A 76 4.16 5.79 8.94
CA GLU A 76 5.21 5.37 8.01
C GLU A 76 4.73 4.19 7.17
N GLU A 77 3.83 4.46 6.22
CA GLU A 77 3.49 3.54 5.12
C GLU A 77 3.76 4.22 3.78
N CYS A 78 4.90 4.91 3.71
CA CYS A 78 5.29 5.76 2.60
C CYS A 78 5.27 4.99 1.28
N MET A 79 5.92 3.84 1.19
CA MET A 79 6.04 3.03 -0.03
C MET A 79 4.76 2.25 -0.35
N VAL A 80 3.81 2.15 0.59
CA VAL A 80 2.46 1.59 0.34
C VAL A 80 1.58 2.61 -0.35
N CYS A 81 1.60 3.85 0.13
CA CYS A 81 0.74 4.91 -0.39
C CYS A 81 1.34 5.60 -1.61
N HIS A 82 2.67 5.74 -1.64
CA HIS A 82 3.44 6.32 -2.74
C HIS A 82 4.16 5.20 -3.46
N PRO A 83 3.57 4.61 -4.50
CA PRO A 83 4.25 3.56 -5.26
C PRO A 83 5.37 4.15 -6.14
N ARG A 84 6.31 3.29 -6.53
CA ARG A 84 7.17 3.57 -7.68
C ARG A 84 6.30 3.61 -8.94
N LYS A 85 6.65 4.51 -9.86
CA LYS A 85 5.97 4.65 -11.15
C LYS A 85 6.11 3.41 -12.04
#